data_AF-A0A973PMD2-F1
#
_entry.id   AF-A0A973PMD2-F1
#
_cell.length_a   1.000
_cell.length_b   1.000
_cell.length_c   1.000
_cell.angle_alpha   90.00
_cell.angle_beta   90.00
_cell.angle_gamma   90.00
#
_symmetry.space_group_name_H-M   'P 1'
#
loop_
_entity.id
_entity.type
_entity.pdbx_description
1 polymer ?
#
loop_
_entity_poly.entity_id
_entity_poly.type
_entity_poly.pdbx_seq_one_letter_code
_entity_poly.pdbx_strand_id
1 'polypeptide(L)'
;DTVVRAVGDDPRDLVVVAHSWGGFVAPLVCDRLPAKLLVLVTAMIPAPGEPPGEWWSNTGFSSGSMDDQIALFMHDVPKELAEEELAKGRPQADRPSAEPWPLAAWPDVPTRFLLCRDDRFFTPEFMRRVVRDRLGVTPDEIGGSHMVMLSRPKELADRLEAYLTA
;
A
#
# COMPACT_ATOMS: atom_id res chain seq x y z
N ASP A 1 -6.20 7.13 -14.84
CA ASP A 1 -6.95 6.53 -15.96
C ASP A 1 -6.76 5.03 -16.11
N THR A 2 -5.52 4.53 -16.21
CA THR A 2 -5.26 3.10 -16.46
C THR A 2 -6.02 2.16 -15.53
N VAL A 3 -5.98 2.39 -14.22
CA VAL A 3 -6.66 1.53 -13.23
C VAL A 3 -8.18 1.57 -13.39
N VAL A 4 -8.77 2.76 -13.53
CA VAL A 4 -10.21 2.93 -13.71
C VAL A 4 -10.71 2.21 -14.96
N ARG A 5 -9.97 2.30 -16.07
CA ARG A 5 -10.33 1.57 -17.31
C ARG A 5 -10.23 0.06 -17.17
N ALA A 6 -9.31 -0.44 -16.34
CA ALA A 6 -9.12 -1.86 -16.13
C ALA A 6 -10.25 -2.52 -15.33
N VAL A 7 -11.02 -1.75 -14.55
CA VAL A 7 -12.19 -2.27 -13.80
C VAL A 7 -13.33 -2.68 -14.75
N GLY A 8 -13.45 -2.05 -15.92
CA GLY A 8 -14.53 -2.30 -16.87
C GLY A 8 -15.85 -1.63 -16.47
N ASP A 9 -16.95 -2.07 -17.09
CA ASP A 9 -18.23 -1.35 -17.09
C ASP A 9 -19.15 -1.68 -15.90
N ASP A 10 -18.81 -2.67 -15.07
CA ASP A 10 -19.62 -3.09 -13.91
C ASP A 10 -18.81 -3.03 -12.60
N PRO A 11 -18.63 -1.84 -12.00
CA PRO A 11 -17.88 -1.67 -10.76
C PRO A 11 -18.70 -2.06 -9.51
N ARG A 12 -19.79 -2.82 -9.65
CA ARG A 12 -20.56 -3.28 -8.49
C ARG A 12 -19.65 -4.10 -7.58
N ASP A 13 -19.81 -3.88 -6.27
CA ASP A 13 -19.03 -4.58 -5.25
C ASP A 13 -17.51 -4.41 -5.33
N LEU A 14 -17.02 -3.34 -5.96
CA LEU A 14 -15.58 -3.09 -6.11
C LEU A 14 -14.89 -2.89 -4.76
N VAL A 15 -13.84 -3.69 -4.54
CA VAL A 15 -12.89 -3.54 -3.43
C VAL A 15 -11.54 -3.15 -4.01
N VAL A 16 -10.97 -2.04 -3.54
CA VAL A 16 -9.66 -1.57 -3.99
C VAL A 16 -8.63 -1.97 -2.96
N VAL A 17 -7.62 -2.75 -3.38
CA VAL A 17 -6.50 -3.14 -2.53
C VAL A 17 -5.22 -2.51 -3.07
N ALA A 18 -4.49 -1.78 -2.23
CA ALA A 18 -3.24 -1.14 -2.61
C ALA A 18 -2.11 -1.54 -1.67
N HIS A 19 -0.95 -1.79 -2.27
CA HIS A 19 0.29 -2.12 -1.58
C HIS A 19 1.33 -1.00 -1.77
N SER A 20 2.07 -0.67 -0.71
CA SER A 20 3.21 0.26 -0.75
C SER A 20 2.86 1.58 -1.45
N TRP A 21 3.58 1.96 -2.52
CA TRP A 21 3.31 3.15 -3.33
C TRP A 21 1.89 3.21 -3.92
N GLY A 22 1.20 2.08 -4.05
CA GLY A 22 -0.17 2.00 -4.52
C GLY A 22 -1.16 2.84 -3.68
N GLY A 23 -0.80 3.20 -2.45
CA GLY A 23 -1.60 4.09 -1.61
C GLY A 23 -1.74 5.52 -2.14
N PHE A 24 -0.85 5.99 -3.04
CA PHE A 24 -1.05 7.25 -3.76
C PHE A 24 -2.06 7.14 -4.90
N VAL A 25 -2.34 5.92 -5.36
CA VAL A 25 -3.19 5.65 -6.53
C VAL A 25 -4.58 5.22 -6.10
N ALA A 26 -4.70 4.32 -5.13
CA ALA A 26 -5.98 3.72 -4.76
C ALA A 26 -7.06 4.72 -4.33
N PRO A 27 -6.77 5.76 -3.52
CA PRO A 27 -7.81 6.72 -3.18
C PRO A 27 -8.26 7.55 -4.40
N LEU A 28 -7.40 7.75 -5.41
CA LEU A 28 -7.79 8.38 -6.69
C LEU A 28 -8.73 7.49 -7.50
N VAL A 29 -8.66 6.17 -7.32
CA VAL A 29 -9.60 5.22 -7.92
C VAL A 29 -10.93 5.27 -7.18
N CYS A 30 -10.91 5.27 -5.85
CA CYS A 30 -12.11 5.37 -5.02
C CYS A 30 -12.85 6.71 -5.17
N ASP A 31 -12.15 7.81 -5.50
CA ASP A 31 -12.77 9.09 -5.84
C ASP A 31 -13.57 9.05 -7.17
N ARG A 32 -13.21 8.11 -8.06
CA ARG A 32 -13.77 8.02 -9.42
C ARG A 32 -14.72 6.85 -9.63
N LEU A 33 -14.68 5.85 -8.77
CA LEU A 33 -15.47 4.63 -8.86
C LEU A 33 -16.14 4.34 -7.52
N PRO A 34 -17.35 3.76 -7.51
CA PRO A 34 -18.10 3.46 -6.29
C PRO A 34 -17.52 2.23 -5.57
N ALA A 35 -16.28 2.32 -5.09
CA ALA A 35 -15.66 1.29 -4.28
C ALA A 35 -16.39 1.17 -2.94
N LYS A 36 -16.71 -0.06 -2.52
CA LYS A 36 -17.33 -0.31 -1.21
C LYS A 36 -16.32 -0.36 -0.06
N LEU A 37 -15.06 -0.63 -0.39
CA LEU A 37 -13.97 -0.80 0.57
C LEU A 37 -12.63 -0.46 -0.08
N LEU A 38 -11.80 0.28 0.66
CA LEU A 38 -10.38 0.48 0.38
C LEU A 38 -9.56 -0.27 1.43
N VAL A 39 -8.66 -1.15 0.98
CA VAL A 39 -7.70 -1.84 1.85
C VAL A 39 -6.28 -1.43 1.48
N LEU A 40 -5.56 -0.89 2.45
CA LEU A 40 -4.17 -0.46 2.34
C LEU A 40 -3.28 -1.52 3.01
N VAL A 41 -2.48 -2.25 2.24
CA VAL A 41 -1.56 -3.29 2.72
C VAL A 41 -0.15 -2.71 2.78
N THR A 42 0.35 -2.42 3.98
CA THR A 42 1.64 -1.71 4.20
C THR A 42 1.87 -0.56 3.20
N ALA A 43 0.80 0.22 2.96
CA ALA A 43 0.77 1.23 1.91
C ALA A 43 1.11 2.63 2.43
N MET A 44 1.62 3.47 1.55
CA MET A 44 1.85 4.89 1.84
C MET A 44 0.51 5.61 1.92
N ILE A 45 0.39 6.57 2.86
CA ILE A 45 -0.86 7.29 3.11
C ILE A 45 -0.65 8.76 2.72
N PRO A 46 -1.11 9.23 1.55
CA PRO A 46 -0.95 10.63 1.13
C PRO A 46 -1.67 11.64 2.03
N ALA A 47 -1.15 12.87 2.05
CA ALA A 47 -1.89 14.04 2.53
C ALA A 47 -2.33 14.92 1.33
N PRO A 48 -3.48 15.61 1.41
CA PRO A 48 -3.91 16.56 0.38
C PRO A 48 -2.82 17.58 -0.01
N GLY A 49 -2.55 17.70 -1.32
CA GLY A 49 -1.57 18.64 -1.85
C GLY A 49 -0.10 18.27 -1.60
N GLU A 50 0.19 17.20 -0.86
CA GLU A 50 1.56 16.73 -0.63
C GLU A 50 2.11 16.04 -1.88
N PRO A 51 3.27 16.46 -2.42
CA PRO A 51 3.97 15.69 -3.43
C PRO A 51 4.44 14.33 -2.87
N PRO A 52 4.27 13.20 -3.58
CA PRO A 52 4.68 11.90 -3.04
C PRO A 52 6.17 11.80 -2.68
N GLY A 53 7.04 12.58 -3.31
CA GLY A 53 8.45 12.70 -2.96
C GLY A 53 8.73 13.39 -1.62
N GLU A 54 7.79 14.18 -1.09
CA GLU A 54 7.89 14.80 0.24
C GLU A 54 7.30 13.92 1.35
N TRP A 55 6.58 12.86 1.00
CA TRP A 55 5.98 11.94 1.97
C TRP A 55 7.01 11.40 2.96
N TRP A 56 8.23 11.11 2.49
CA TRP A 56 9.30 10.58 3.32
C TRP A 56 9.64 11.52 4.47
N SER A 57 9.93 12.79 4.17
CA SER A 57 10.30 13.78 5.18
C SER A 57 9.10 14.18 6.04
N ASN A 58 7.92 14.35 5.44
CA ASN A 58 6.70 14.74 6.15
C ASN A 58 6.17 13.65 7.09
N THR A 59 6.43 12.37 6.82
CA THR A 59 6.15 11.28 7.76
C THR A 59 7.28 11.02 8.73
N GLY A 60 8.46 11.60 8.54
CA GLY A 60 9.66 11.27 9.31
C GLY A 60 10.18 9.86 9.02
N PHE A 61 9.97 9.36 7.81
CA PHE A 61 10.54 8.10 7.36
C PHE A 61 12.04 8.22 7.13
N SER A 62 12.78 7.22 7.62
CA SER A 62 14.17 7.00 7.25
C SER A 62 14.37 5.51 7.10
N SER A 63 14.82 5.07 5.93
CA SER A 63 15.29 3.69 5.75
C SER A 63 16.74 3.56 6.22
N GLY A 64 17.12 2.33 6.57
CA GLY A 64 18.53 1.94 6.65
C GLY A 64 19.14 1.76 5.25
N SER A 65 20.23 0.99 5.16
CA SER A 65 20.76 0.57 3.86
C SER A 65 19.70 -0.15 3.03
N MET A 66 19.65 0.17 1.74
CA MET A 66 18.78 -0.45 0.74
C MET A 66 19.59 -1.36 -0.21
N ASP A 67 20.83 -1.70 0.14
CA ASP A 67 21.74 -2.44 -0.73
C ASP A 67 21.25 -3.89 -0.97
N ASP A 68 20.61 -4.49 0.03
CA ASP A 68 20.02 -5.83 -0.05
C ASP A 68 18.49 -5.76 -0.05
N GLN A 69 17.91 -5.66 -1.25
CA GLN A 69 16.46 -5.58 -1.42
C GLN A 69 15.75 -6.86 -0.98
N ILE A 70 16.36 -8.03 -1.13
CA ILE A 70 15.74 -9.28 -0.69
C ILE A 70 15.68 -9.31 0.83
N ALA A 71 16.77 -9.00 1.52
CA ALA A 71 16.79 -8.96 2.98
C ALA A 71 15.88 -7.87 3.58
N LEU A 72 15.64 -6.78 2.84
CA LEU A 72 14.82 -5.66 3.27
C LEU A 72 13.31 -5.92 3.02
N PHE A 73 12.95 -6.36 1.82
CA PHE A 73 11.55 -6.44 1.38
C PHE A 73 10.97 -7.85 1.35
N MET A 74 11.80 -8.89 1.21
CA MET A 74 11.40 -10.24 0.81
C MET A 74 12.10 -11.35 1.61
N HIS A 75 12.56 -11.05 2.83
CA HIS A 75 13.39 -11.97 3.63
C HIS A 75 12.67 -13.24 4.09
N ASP A 76 11.34 -13.30 3.96
CA ASP A 76 10.49 -14.45 4.25
C ASP A 76 9.92 -15.10 2.97
N VAL A 77 10.33 -14.64 1.79
CA VAL A 77 9.97 -15.20 0.49
C VAL A 77 11.01 -16.25 0.09
N PRO A 78 10.63 -17.41 -0.50
CA PRO A 78 11.58 -18.36 -1.06
C PRO A 78 12.56 -17.66 -2.01
N LYS A 79 13.84 -17.94 -1.87
CA LYS A 79 14.93 -17.20 -2.53
C LYS A 79 14.71 -17.10 -4.05
N GLU A 80 14.36 -18.20 -4.70
CA GLU A 80 14.17 -18.27 -6.14
C GLU A 80 13.03 -17.34 -6.60
N LEU A 81 11.95 -17.28 -5.83
CA LEU A 81 10.83 -16.39 -6.10
C LEU A 81 11.18 -14.92 -5.84
N ALA A 82 11.96 -14.63 -4.80
CA ALA A 82 12.43 -13.27 -4.52
C ALA A 82 13.38 -12.75 -5.61
N GLU A 83 14.28 -13.60 -6.11
CA GLU A 83 15.16 -13.28 -7.23
C GLU A 83 14.37 -13.07 -8.53
N GLU A 84 13.36 -13.91 -8.79
CA GLU A 84 12.47 -13.74 -9.94
C GLU A 84 11.68 -12.42 -9.87
N GLU A 85 11.13 -12.07 -8.71
CA GLU A 85 10.42 -10.82 -8.52
C GLU A 85 11.33 -9.61 -8.71
N LEU A 86 12.54 -9.64 -8.15
CA LEU A 86 13.52 -8.58 -8.33
C LEU A 86 13.88 -8.39 -9.81
N ALA A 87 14.01 -9.48 -10.57
CA ALA A 87 14.29 -9.44 -12.00
C ALA A 87 13.16 -8.86 -12.85
N LYS A 88 11.90 -8.89 -12.37
CA LYS A 88 10.75 -8.24 -13.02
C LYS A 88 10.67 -6.74 -12.74
N GLY A 89 11.47 -6.24 -11.80
CA GLY A 89 11.53 -4.84 -11.45
C GLY A 89 11.83 -3.96 -12.66
N ARG A 90 11.21 -2.78 -12.68
CA ARG A 90 11.46 -1.75 -13.69
C ARG A 90 11.63 -0.39 -13.02
N PRO A 91 12.36 0.56 -13.64
CA PRO A 91 12.48 1.90 -13.11
C PRO A 91 11.10 2.53 -12.84
N GLN A 92 10.97 3.14 -11.66
CA GLN A 92 9.82 3.97 -11.33
C GLN A 92 9.95 5.31 -12.08
N ALA A 93 8.84 5.82 -12.60
CA ALA A 93 8.84 7.13 -13.24
C ALA A 93 8.94 8.24 -12.17
N ASP A 94 9.74 9.28 -12.44
CA ASP A 94 10.00 10.36 -11.47
C ASP A 94 8.84 11.36 -11.36
N ARG A 95 8.16 11.63 -12.48
CA ARG A 95 7.13 12.69 -12.57
C ARG A 95 6.04 12.57 -11.49
N PRO A 96 5.42 11.38 -11.25
CA PRO A 96 4.41 11.24 -10.19
C PRO A 96 4.91 11.58 -8.79
N SER A 97 6.21 11.58 -8.55
CA SER A 97 6.79 11.93 -7.24
C SER A 97 6.85 13.44 -6.99
N ALA A 98 6.88 14.26 -8.05
CA ALA A 98 7.06 15.71 -7.95
C ALA A 98 5.75 16.49 -7.93
N GLU A 99 4.67 15.93 -8.48
CA GLU A 99 3.39 16.63 -8.57
C GLU A 99 2.61 16.52 -7.26
N PRO A 100 1.98 17.62 -6.79
CA PRO A 100 1.09 17.57 -5.63
C PRO A 100 0.03 16.49 -5.78
N TRP A 101 -0.17 15.70 -4.72
CA TRP A 101 -1.22 14.70 -4.73
C TRP A 101 -2.59 15.37 -4.88
N PRO A 102 -3.42 14.95 -5.87
CA PRO A 102 -4.40 15.86 -6.47
C PRO A 102 -5.72 15.99 -5.72
N LEU A 103 -6.02 15.14 -4.73
CA LEU A 103 -7.28 15.24 -3.98
C LEU A 103 -7.17 16.27 -2.87
N ALA A 104 -8.23 17.08 -2.71
CA ALA A 104 -8.34 18.05 -1.63
C ALA A 104 -8.68 17.38 -0.26
N ALA A 105 -9.22 16.17 -0.29
CA ALA A 105 -9.53 15.35 0.87
C ALA A 105 -9.47 13.87 0.49
N TRP A 106 -9.37 12.99 1.48
CA TRP A 106 -9.54 11.56 1.26
C TRP A 106 -10.98 11.23 0.81
N PRO A 107 -11.17 10.24 -0.08
CA PRO A 107 -12.50 9.81 -0.47
C PRO A 107 -13.27 9.24 0.72
N ASP A 108 -14.58 9.47 0.75
CA ASP A 108 -15.48 8.92 1.77
C ASP A 108 -15.81 7.44 1.47
N VAL A 109 -14.79 6.58 1.63
CA VAL A 109 -14.87 5.13 1.47
C VAL A 109 -14.41 4.46 2.75
N PRO A 110 -15.12 3.43 3.24
CA PRO A 110 -14.62 2.60 4.33
C PRO A 110 -13.19 2.16 4.03
N THR A 111 -12.27 2.51 4.93
CA THR A 111 -10.84 2.25 4.75
C THR A 111 -10.35 1.32 5.85
N ARG A 112 -9.59 0.29 5.46
CA ARG A 112 -8.84 -0.61 6.36
C ARG A 112 -7.36 -0.49 6.05
N PHE A 113 -6.55 -0.59 7.09
CA PHE A 113 -5.10 -0.66 6.95
C PHE A 113 -4.62 -2.00 7.50
N LEU A 114 -3.93 -2.78 6.68
CA LEU A 114 -3.31 -4.05 7.04
C LEU A 114 -1.79 -3.89 7.07
N LEU A 115 -1.25 -3.90 8.27
CA LEU A 115 0.18 -3.77 8.55
C LEU A 115 0.86 -5.15 8.58
N CYS A 116 2.04 -5.25 7.98
CA CYS A 116 2.86 -6.45 8.00
C CYS A 116 3.86 -6.38 9.17
N ARG A 117 3.75 -7.29 10.14
CA ARG A 117 4.50 -7.23 11.42
C ARG A 117 6.00 -7.45 11.28
N ASP A 118 6.43 -8.08 10.19
CA ASP A 118 7.85 -8.39 9.97
C ASP A 118 8.47 -7.49 8.88
N ASP A 119 7.75 -6.47 8.41
CA ASP A 119 8.22 -5.51 7.42
C ASP A 119 9.44 -4.74 7.95
N ARG A 120 10.58 -4.87 7.26
CA ARG A 120 11.84 -4.21 7.64
C ARG A 120 12.03 -2.87 6.94
N PHE A 121 11.26 -2.58 5.90
CA PHE A 121 11.27 -1.29 5.23
C PHE A 121 10.31 -0.34 5.93
N PHE A 122 9.03 -0.68 5.93
CA PHE A 122 7.99 0.02 6.66
C PHE A 122 7.76 -0.64 8.01
N THR A 123 8.68 -0.37 8.93
CA THR A 123 8.65 -0.99 10.27
C THR A 123 7.28 -0.81 10.94
N PRO A 124 6.81 -1.82 11.72
CA PRO A 124 5.50 -1.76 12.35
C PRO A 124 5.29 -0.53 13.22
N GLU A 125 6.32 -0.12 13.96
CA GLU A 125 6.26 1.07 14.82
C GLU A 125 6.02 2.34 13.99
N PHE A 126 6.78 2.50 12.91
CA PHE A 126 6.63 3.62 11.99
C PHE A 126 5.21 3.65 11.39
N MET A 127 4.74 2.53 10.83
CA MET A 127 3.43 2.50 10.18
C MET A 127 2.27 2.66 11.16
N ARG A 128 2.32 2.09 12.37
CA ARG A 128 1.28 2.35 13.40
C ARG A 128 1.13 3.84 13.69
N ARG A 129 2.25 4.58 13.78
CA ARG A 129 2.22 6.03 13.95
C ARG A 129 1.61 6.72 12.74
N VAL A 130 2.11 6.46 11.53
CA VAL A 130 1.62 7.12 10.31
C VAL A 130 0.14 6.86 10.06
N VAL A 131 -0.34 5.63 10.28
CA VAL A 131 -1.75 5.25 10.13
C VAL A 131 -2.63 6.04 11.10
N ARG A 132 -2.25 6.11 12.38
CA ARG A 132 -2.99 6.91 13.36
C ARG A 132 -2.97 8.39 13.00
N ASP A 133 -1.81 8.93 12.64
CA ASP A 133 -1.63 10.36 12.40
C ASP A 133 -2.34 10.83 11.12
N ARG A 134 -2.41 9.99 10.08
CA ARG A 134 -2.98 10.36 8.77
C ARG A 134 -4.39 9.84 8.48
N LEU A 135 -4.78 8.71 9.07
CA LEU A 135 -6.12 8.11 8.88
C LEU A 135 -6.98 8.13 10.15
N GLY A 136 -6.39 8.33 11.34
CA GLY A 136 -7.12 8.30 12.60
C GLY A 136 -7.64 6.91 12.99
N VAL A 137 -7.09 5.83 12.42
CA VAL A 137 -7.51 4.45 12.70
C VAL A 137 -6.38 3.64 13.34
N THR A 138 -6.75 2.55 14.00
CA THR A 138 -5.81 1.50 14.43
C THR A 138 -5.66 0.50 13.27
N PRO A 139 -4.43 0.19 12.81
CA PRO A 139 -4.25 -0.79 11.75
C PRO A 139 -4.55 -2.21 12.25
N ASP A 140 -5.12 -3.03 11.37
CA ASP A 140 -5.11 -4.48 11.51
C ASP A 140 -3.72 -5.01 11.18
N GLU A 141 -3.37 -6.20 11.68
CA GLU A 141 -2.03 -6.75 11.52
C GLU A 141 -2.01 -8.19 10.97
N ILE A 142 -1.01 -8.50 10.16
CA ILE A 142 -0.69 -9.82 9.62
C ILE A 142 0.82 -10.09 9.77
N GLY A 143 1.22 -11.35 9.81
CA GLY A 143 2.64 -11.70 9.73
C GLY A 143 3.19 -11.49 8.32
N GLY A 144 4.51 -11.43 8.19
CA GLY A 144 5.19 -11.38 6.90
C GLY A 144 5.93 -10.07 6.63
N SER A 145 6.76 -10.10 5.60
CA SER A 145 7.55 -8.97 5.11
C SER A 145 6.71 -7.95 4.33
N HIS A 146 7.38 -6.94 3.75
CA HIS A 146 6.75 -5.99 2.84
C HIS A 146 6.01 -6.69 1.70
N MET A 147 6.58 -7.78 1.18
CA MET A 147 6.01 -8.56 0.08
C MET A 147 5.13 -9.72 0.57
N VAL A 148 4.19 -9.44 1.49
CA VAL A 148 3.28 -10.43 2.09
C VAL A 148 2.44 -11.21 1.06
N MET A 149 2.16 -10.61 -0.10
CA MET A 149 1.46 -11.28 -1.21
C MET A 149 2.26 -12.43 -1.83
N LEU A 150 3.58 -12.44 -1.65
CA LEU A 150 4.46 -13.53 -2.09
C LEU A 150 4.73 -14.53 -0.97
N SER A 151 4.97 -14.05 0.26
CA SER A 151 5.30 -14.95 1.38
C SER A 151 4.09 -15.63 1.99
N ARG A 152 2.93 -14.95 2.05
CA ARG A 152 1.70 -15.43 2.71
C ARG A 152 0.43 -15.14 1.89
N PRO A 153 0.37 -15.52 0.60
CA PRO A 153 -0.74 -15.19 -0.29
C PRO A 153 -2.10 -15.68 0.23
N LYS A 154 -2.16 -16.89 0.79
CA LYS A 154 -3.41 -17.45 1.31
C LYS A 154 -3.90 -16.70 2.54
N GLU A 155 -3.01 -16.41 3.50
CA GLU A 155 -3.37 -15.69 4.72
C GLU A 155 -3.83 -14.26 4.41
N LEU A 156 -3.18 -13.61 3.44
CA LEU A 156 -3.61 -12.31 2.92
C LEU A 156 -5.01 -12.40 2.29
N ALA A 157 -5.25 -13.37 1.40
CA ALA A 157 -6.54 -13.55 0.75
C ALA A 157 -7.66 -13.80 1.77
N ASP A 158 -7.43 -14.72 2.71
CA ASP A 158 -8.38 -15.04 3.79
C ASP A 158 -8.70 -13.78 4.63
N ARG A 159 -7.69 -12.92 4.89
CA ARG A 159 -7.90 -11.63 5.59
C ARG A 159 -8.71 -10.64 4.77
N LEU A 160 -8.46 -10.52 3.48
CA LEU A 160 -9.19 -9.62 2.59
C LEU A 160 -10.65 -10.03 2.47
N GLU A 161 -10.93 -11.33 2.36
CA GLU A 161 -12.30 -11.86 2.34
C GLU A 161 -13.04 -11.59 3.66
N ALA A 162 -12.36 -11.73 4.80
CA ALA A 162 -12.95 -11.47 6.11
C ALA A 162 -13.46 -10.03 6.28
N TYR A 163 -12.81 -9.04 5.64
CA TYR A 163 -13.29 -7.65 5.66
C TYR A 163 -14.62 -7.44 4.92
N LEU A 164 -15.02 -8.37 4.04
CA LEU A 164 -16.27 -8.29 3.29
C LEU A 164 -17.46 -8.84 4.06
N THR A 165 -17.20 -9.57 5.15
CA THR A 165 -18.22 -10.23 5.98
C THR A 165 -18.39 -9.60 7.36
N ALA A 166 -17.61 -8.57 7.68
CA ALA A 166 -17.54 -7.92 8.98
C ALA A 166 -18.40 -6.65 9.08
#